data_AF-A0A3A9F9T5-F1
#
_entry.id   AF-A0A3A9F9T5-F1
#
_cell.length_a   1.000
_cell.length_b   1.000
_cell.length_c   1.000
_cell.angle_alpha   90.00
_cell.angle_beta   90.00
_cell.angle_gamma   90.00
#
_symmetry.space_group_name_H-M   'P 1'
#
loop_
_entity.id
_entity.type
_entity.pdbx_description
1 polymer ?
#
loop_
_entity_poly.entity_id
_entity_poly.type
_entity_poly.pdbx_seq_one_letter_code
_entity_poly.pdbx_strand_id
1 'polypeptide(L)'
;MKNIKRFTVIGILFVLLTGTLSHFVYDWTGNHTVIGLFTPVNESIWEHMKLLFFPMLLYAFFAALRLKEDHPCIISSLCLGILTGTLLIPVLFYAYTGILGKDFFILDIGIFIVSTLTAFLLFYRLTLSCKAKPFTVMLCILVCILFVCFLIFTYHPPDLDLFANPPAEIYKAYMLQNSVNLALFSLKP
;
A
#
# COMPACT_ATOMS: atom_id res chain seq x y z
N MET A 1 -27.27 -11.45 -13.38
CA MET A 1 -25.82 -11.44 -13.12
C MET A 1 -25.32 -10.01 -13.06
N LYS A 2 -24.91 -9.53 -11.89
CA LYS A 2 -24.29 -8.19 -11.77
C LYS A 2 -22.99 -8.11 -12.59
N ASN A 3 -22.77 -6.96 -13.24
CA ASN A 3 -21.66 -6.75 -14.16
C ASN A 3 -20.33 -6.57 -13.40
N ILE A 4 -19.53 -7.63 -13.33
CA ILE A 4 -18.26 -7.63 -12.61
C ILE A 4 -17.25 -6.61 -13.17
N LYS A 5 -17.24 -6.33 -14.48
CA LYS A 5 -16.36 -5.31 -15.08
C LYS A 5 -16.63 -3.92 -14.48
N ARG A 6 -17.91 -3.57 -14.33
CA ARG A 6 -18.31 -2.29 -13.73
C ARG A 6 -17.81 -2.18 -12.28
N PHE A 7 -17.97 -3.24 -11.50
CA PHE A 7 -17.44 -3.28 -10.14
C PHE A 7 -15.90 -3.19 -10.12
N THR A 8 -15.19 -3.91 -11.00
CA THR A 8 -13.73 -3.78 -11.11
C THR A 8 -13.30 -2.34 -11.36
N VAL A 9 -13.92 -1.63 -12.30
CA VAL A 9 -13.58 -0.22 -12.61
C VAL A 9 -13.89 0.70 -11.41
N ILE A 10 -15.06 0.54 -10.78
CA ILE A 10 -15.42 1.32 -9.58
C ILE A 10 -14.40 1.08 -8.45
N GLY A 11 -14.01 -0.18 -8.24
CA GLY A 11 -13.03 -0.54 -7.23
C GLY A 11 -11.65 0.07 -7.48
N ILE A 12 -11.16 0.06 -8.73
CA ILE A 12 -9.90 0.71 -9.10
C ILE A 12 -9.95 2.20 -8.75
N LEU A 13 -10.98 2.91 -9.22
CA LEU A 13 -11.12 4.34 -8.97
C LEU A 13 -11.25 4.64 -7.47
N PHE A 14 -12.02 3.82 -6.75
CA PHE A 14 -12.19 3.94 -5.31
C PHE A 14 -10.86 3.79 -4.57
N VAL A 15 -10.09 2.73 -4.84
CA VAL A 15 -8.82 2.46 -4.15
C VAL A 15 -7.77 3.51 -4.48
N LEU A 16 -7.64 3.92 -5.75
CA LEU A 16 -6.70 4.98 -6.12
C LEU A 16 -7.04 6.30 -5.41
N LEU A 17 -8.32 6.67 -5.39
CA LEU A 17 -8.77 7.91 -4.76
C LEU A 17 -8.58 7.87 -3.24
N THR A 18 -9.14 6.84 -2.59
CA THR A 18 -9.13 6.74 -1.12
C THR A 18 -7.75 6.39 -0.57
N GLY A 19 -6.94 5.61 -1.29
CA GLY A 19 -5.54 5.39 -0.96
C GLY A 19 -4.74 6.68 -0.99
N THR A 20 -4.82 7.44 -2.10
CA THR A 20 -4.14 8.75 -2.19
C THR A 20 -4.59 9.70 -1.08
N LEU A 21 -5.90 9.78 -0.78
CA LEU A 21 -6.41 10.59 0.32
C LEU A 21 -5.89 10.11 1.67
N SER A 22 -5.85 8.79 1.90
CA SER A 22 -5.42 8.20 3.17
C SER A 22 -4.00 8.59 3.57
N HIS A 23 -3.14 8.87 2.59
CA HIS A 23 -1.78 9.37 2.81
C HIS A 23 -1.73 10.66 3.64
N PHE A 24 -2.76 11.51 3.56
CA PHE A 24 -2.80 12.80 4.26
C PHE A 24 -3.65 12.77 5.53
N VAL A 25 -4.47 11.74 5.71
CA VAL A 25 -5.50 11.70 6.77
C VAL A 25 -4.90 11.67 8.17
N TYR A 26 -3.73 11.05 8.35
CA TYR A 26 -3.06 11.04 9.66
C TYR A 26 -2.73 12.47 10.14
N ASP A 27 -2.08 13.26 9.30
CA ASP A 27 -1.74 14.66 9.60
C ASP A 27 -3.00 15.52 9.73
N TRP A 28 -4.00 15.34 8.86
CA TRP A 28 -5.27 16.07 8.92
C TRP A 28 -6.03 15.85 10.23
N THR A 29 -5.82 14.70 10.88
CA THR A 29 -6.45 14.37 12.16
C THR A 29 -5.59 14.74 13.37
N GLY A 30 -4.48 15.46 13.17
CA GLY A 30 -3.56 15.86 14.24
C GLY A 30 -2.81 14.66 14.82
N ASN A 31 -2.44 13.69 13.99
CA ASN A 31 -1.70 12.49 14.37
C ASN A 31 -2.45 11.59 15.37
N HIS A 32 -3.77 11.46 15.18
CA HIS A 32 -4.61 10.64 16.05
C HIS A 32 -4.22 9.15 15.95
N THR A 33 -3.89 8.53 17.09
CA THR A 33 -3.33 7.17 17.15
C THR A 33 -4.21 6.11 16.50
N VAL A 34 -5.53 6.17 16.69
CA VAL A 34 -6.45 5.20 16.08
C VAL A 34 -6.48 5.34 14.56
N ILE A 35 -6.28 6.55 14.03
CA ILE A 35 -6.29 6.80 12.58
C ILE A 35 -5.01 6.24 11.96
N GLY A 36 -3.87 6.43 12.62
CA GLY A 36 -2.58 5.88 12.19
C GLY A 36 -2.54 4.35 12.05
N LEU A 37 -3.42 3.61 12.73
CA LEU A 37 -3.57 2.16 12.52
C LEU A 37 -3.99 1.81 11.08
N PHE A 38 -4.71 2.72 10.41
CA PHE A 38 -5.31 2.49 9.08
C PHE A 38 -4.71 3.36 7.98
N THR A 39 -3.95 4.39 8.34
CA THR A 39 -3.33 5.35 7.40
C THR A 39 -1.81 5.37 7.59
N PRO A 40 -1.04 5.81 6.58
CA PRO A 40 0.39 6.03 6.74
C PRO A 40 0.69 6.98 7.90
N VAL A 41 1.61 6.60 8.80
CA VAL A 41 2.12 7.46 9.89
C VAL A 41 3.52 7.99 9.62
N ASN A 42 4.19 7.46 8.59
CA ASN A 42 5.51 7.86 8.11
C ASN A 42 5.68 7.42 6.64
N GLU A 43 6.88 7.61 6.07
CA GLU A 43 7.17 7.35 4.64
C GLU A 43 7.79 5.96 4.40
N SER A 44 7.77 5.07 5.40
CA SER A 44 8.25 3.70 5.21
C SER A 44 7.38 2.94 4.22
N ILE A 45 7.98 1.93 3.59
CA ILE A 45 7.31 1.10 2.58
C ILE A 45 6.14 0.34 3.21
N TRP A 46 6.29 -0.08 4.48
CA TRP A 46 5.19 -0.67 5.25
C TRP A 46 3.96 0.23 5.31
N GLU A 47 4.16 1.52 5.56
CA GLU A 47 3.08 2.50 5.61
C GLU A 47 2.48 2.74 4.22
N HIS A 48 3.28 2.75 3.15
CA HIS A 48 2.76 2.83 1.78
C HIS A 48 1.94 1.59 1.38
N MET A 49 2.19 0.40 1.94
CA MET A 49 1.34 -0.78 1.71
C MET A 49 -0.12 -0.56 2.18
N LYS A 50 -0.33 0.26 3.21
CA LYS A 50 -1.67 0.59 3.75
C LYS A 50 -2.55 1.30 2.72
N LEU A 51 -1.94 2.09 1.82
CA LEU A 51 -2.61 2.85 0.76
C LEU A 51 -3.46 1.95 -0.15
N LEU A 52 -3.05 0.69 -0.34
CA LEU A 52 -3.82 -0.30 -1.09
C LEU A 52 -4.65 -1.18 -0.17
N PHE A 53 -4.02 -1.72 0.89
CA PHE A 53 -4.63 -2.76 1.72
C PHE A 53 -5.97 -2.32 2.33
N PHE A 54 -6.02 -1.21 3.06
CA PHE A 54 -7.23 -0.80 3.77
C PHE A 54 -8.33 -0.31 2.83
N PRO A 55 -8.05 0.55 1.83
CA PRO A 55 -9.03 0.89 0.80
C PRO A 55 -9.60 -0.32 0.06
N MET A 56 -8.74 -1.25 -0.35
CA MET A 56 -9.21 -2.43 -1.08
C MET A 56 -9.98 -3.40 -0.17
N LEU A 57 -9.60 -3.52 1.12
CA LEU A 57 -10.34 -4.30 2.10
C LEU A 57 -11.74 -3.71 2.34
N LEU A 58 -11.85 -2.39 2.48
CA LEU A 58 -13.13 -1.69 2.60
C LEU A 58 -14.01 -1.91 1.36
N TYR A 59 -13.42 -1.77 0.17
CA TYR A 59 -14.09 -2.08 -1.09
C TYR A 59 -14.52 -3.56 -1.17
N ALA A 60 -13.69 -4.48 -0.68
CA ALA A 60 -13.97 -5.91 -0.70
C ALA A 60 -15.19 -6.26 0.15
N PHE A 61 -15.36 -5.65 1.33
CA PHE A 61 -16.57 -5.82 2.13
C PHE A 61 -17.82 -5.41 1.34
N PHE A 62 -17.79 -4.23 0.71
CA PHE A 62 -18.90 -3.76 -0.13
C PHE A 62 -19.18 -4.69 -1.32
N ALA A 63 -18.14 -5.09 -2.05
CA ALA A 63 -18.26 -5.96 -3.22
C ALA A 63 -18.79 -7.35 -2.84
N ALA A 64 -18.31 -7.93 -1.73
CA ALA A 64 -18.76 -9.21 -1.22
C ALA A 64 -20.26 -9.20 -0.90
N LEU A 65 -20.74 -8.18 -0.17
CA LEU A 65 -22.17 -8.03 0.15
C LEU A 65 -23.04 -7.90 -1.10
N ARG A 66 -22.53 -7.24 -2.14
CA ARG A 66 -23.30 -6.99 -3.36
C ARG A 66 -23.25 -8.12 -4.37
N LEU A 67 -22.21 -8.94 -4.41
CA LEU A 67 -21.95 -9.84 -5.54
C LEU A 67 -21.85 -11.32 -5.17
N LYS A 68 -21.72 -11.68 -3.88
CA LYS A 68 -21.47 -13.06 -3.46
C LYS A 68 -22.53 -14.06 -3.93
N GLU A 69 -23.79 -13.66 -4.00
CA GLU A 69 -24.89 -14.53 -4.47
C GLU A 69 -24.76 -14.87 -5.95
N ASP A 70 -24.39 -13.88 -6.79
CA ASP A 70 -24.18 -14.07 -8.23
C ASP A 70 -22.82 -14.75 -8.52
N HIS A 71 -21.84 -14.57 -7.63
CA HIS A 71 -20.43 -14.92 -7.85
C HIS A 71 -19.84 -15.60 -6.59
N PRO A 72 -20.00 -16.93 -6.41
CA PRO A 72 -19.61 -17.63 -5.18
C PRO A 72 -18.10 -17.63 -4.92
N CYS A 73 -17.28 -17.33 -5.92
CA CYS A 73 -15.82 -17.31 -5.86
C CYS A 73 -15.25 -15.93 -5.51
N ILE A 74 -16.11 -14.93 -5.30
CA ILE A 74 -15.68 -13.54 -5.17
C ILE A 74 -14.78 -13.30 -3.96
N ILE A 75 -15.04 -13.97 -2.84
CA ILE A 75 -14.24 -13.81 -1.60
C ILE A 75 -12.79 -14.19 -1.85
N SER A 76 -12.54 -15.39 -2.39
CA SER A 76 -11.18 -15.83 -2.74
C SER A 76 -10.48 -14.90 -3.72
N SER A 77 -11.25 -14.31 -4.65
CA SER A 77 -10.72 -13.43 -5.69
C SER A 77 -10.35 -12.06 -5.12
N LEU A 78 -11.14 -11.54 -4.18
CA LEU A 78 -10.84 -10.32 -3.44
C LEU A 78 -9.64 -10.50 -2.52
N CYS A 79 -9.59 -11.59 -1.73
CA CYS A 79 -8.47 -11.86 -0.82
C CYS A 79 -7.15 -12.00 -1.59
N LEU A 80 -7.13 -12.76 -2.69
CA LEU A 80 -5.90 -12.89 -3.49
C LEU A 80 -5.53 -11.56 -4.15
N GLY A 81 -6.50 -10.79 -4.64
CA GLY A 81 -6.26 -9.42 -5.15
C GLY A 81 -5.62 -8.51 -4.09
N ILE A 82 -6.17 -8.47 -2.88
CA ILE A 82 -5.64 -7.69 -1.75
C ILE A 82 -4.20 -8.10 -1.44
N LEU A 83 -3.95 -9.39 -1.27
CA LEU A 83 -2.61 -9.90 -0.94
C LEU A 83 -1.61 -9.58 -2.05
N THR A 84 -1.94 -9.86 -3.31
CA THR A 84 -1.04 -9.58 -4.43
C THR A 84 -0.79 -8.09 -4.59
N GLY A 85 -1.82 -7.24 -4.58
CA GLY A 85 -1.64 -5.80 -4.69
C GLY A 85 -0.77 -5.24 -3.56
N THR A 86 -1.06 -5.64 -2.32
CA THR A 86 -0.34 -5.12 -1.15
C THR A 86 1.12 -5.55 -1.16
N LEU A 87 1.41 -6.82 -1.47
CA LEU A 87 2.79 -7.35 -1.49
C LEU A 87 3.58 -6.90 -2.73
N LEU A 88 2.91 -6.50 -3.81
CA LEU A 88 3.59 -6.01 -5.00
C LEU A 88 4.25 -4.63 -4.77
N ILE A 89 3.72 -3.83 -3.84
CA ILE A 89 4.30 -2.53 -3.47
C ILE A 89 5.76 -2.67 -3.02
N PRO A 90 6.11 -3.40 -1.95
CA PRO A 90 7.50 -3.56 -1.53
C PRO A 90 8.35 -4.31 -2.56
N VAL A 91 7.78 -5.28 -3.28
CA VAL A 91 8.52 -6.03 -4.31
C VAL A 91 8.99 -5.10 -5.43
N LEU A 92 8.09 -4.26 -5.96
CA LEU A 92 8.45 -3.31 -7.01
C LEU A 92 9.35 -2.20 -6.48
N PHE A 93 9.10 -1.71 -5.25
CA PHE A 93 9.92 -0.68 -4.62
C PHE A 93 11.39 -1.13 -4.51
N TYR A 94 11.63 -2.29 -3.91
CA TYR A 94 12.99 -2.81 -3.76
C TYR A 94 13.62 -3.22 -5.09
N ALA A 95 12.83 -3.68 -6.05
CA ALA A 95 13.34 -3.98 -7.39
C ALA A 95 13.89 -2.73 -8.07
N TYR A 96 13.15 -1.61 -8.07
CA TYR A 96 13.61 -0.41 -8.78
C TYR A 96 14.69 0.34 -7.99
N THR A 97 14.57 0.44 -6.66
CA THR A 97 15.59 1.11 -5.84
C THR A 97 16.89 0.32 -5.79
N GLY A 98 16.83 -1.02 -5.85
CA GLY A 98 18.01 -1.88 -6.02
C GLY A 98 18.73 -1.65 -7.35
N ILE A 99 18.01 -1.28 -8.42
CA ILE A 99 18.60 -0.97 -9.73
C ILE A 99 19.15 0.46 -9.79
N LEU A 100 18.42 1.44 -9.24
CA LEU A 100 18.74 2.86 -9.37
C LEU A 100 19.59 3.41 -8.21
N GLY A 101 19.67 2.69 -7.09
CA GLY A 101 20.37 3.10 -5.87
C GLY A 101 19.71 4.25 -5.10
N LYS A 102 18.50 4.68 -5.51
CA LYS A 102 17.70 5.72 -4.86
C LYS A 102 16.23 5.59 -5.21
N ASP A 103 15.38 6.14 -4.34
CA ASP A 103 13.94 6.27 -4.54
C ASP A 103 13.57 7.51 -5.37
N PHE A 104 12.40 7.44 -6.00
CA PHE A 104 11.82 8.55 -6.73
C PHE A 104 10.32 8.56 -6.54
N PHE A 105 9.80 9.67 -6.01
CA PHE A 105 8.38 9.88 -5.76
C PHE A 105 7.45 9.50 -6.93
N ILE A 106 7.82 9.83 -8.17
CA ILE A 106 7.02 9.51 -9.37
C ILE A 106 6.93 7.98 -9.58
N LEU A 107 8.01 7.25 -9.30
CA LEU A 107 8.02 5.79 -9.41
C LEU A 107 7.19 5.16 -8.30
N ASP A 108 7.18 5.72 -7.10
CA ASP A 108 6.36 5.24 -5.97
C ASP A 108 4.85 5.37 -6.25
N ILE A 109 4.42 6.51 -6.82
CA ILE A 109 3.05 6.66 -7.33
C ILE A 109 2.77 5.61 -8.41
N GLY A 110 3.71 5.42 -9.33
CA GLY A 110 3.60 4.40 -10.39
C GLY A 110 3.40 3.00 -9.82
N ILE A 111 4.14 2.64 -8.76
CA ILE A 111 4.03 1.36 -8.06
C ILE A 111 2.66 1.19 -7.43
N PHE A 112 2.14 2.21 -6.75
CA PHE A 112 0.80 2.16 -6.18
C PHE A 112 -0.27 1.92 -7.26
N ILE A 113 -0.17 2.62 -8.39
CA ILE A 113 -1.08 2.46 -9.52
C ILE A 113 -0.98 1.04 -10.12
N VAL A 114 0.22 0.59 -10.46
CA VAL A 114 0.46 -0.74 -11.07
C VAL A 114 0.00 -1.85 -10.13
N SER A 115 0.25 -1.71 -8.83
CA SER A 115 -0.18 -2.67 -7.82
C SER A 115 -1.70 -2.75 -7.72
N THR A 116 -2.37 -1.59 -7.72
CA THR A 116 -3.84 -1.51 -7.71
C THR A 116 -4.44 -2.13 -8.97
N LEU A 117 -3.92 -1.80 -10.15
CA LEU A 117 -4.39 -2.38 -11.42
C LEU A 117 -4.21 -3.90 -11.47
N THR A 118 -3.07 -4.39 -11.00
CA THR A 118 -2.77 -5.83 -10.94
C THR A 118 -3.71 -6.56 -9.99
N ALA A 119 -3.98 -6.00 -8.81
CA ALA A 119 -4.91 -6.54 -7.83
C ALA A 119 -6.33 -6.70 -8.42
N PHE A 120 -6.82 -5.67 -9.11
CA PHE A 120 -8.15 -5.69 -9.72
C PHE A 120 -8.24 -6.55 -10.98
N LEU A 121 -7.15 -6.64 -11.76
CA LEU A 121 -7.06 -7.58 -12.87
C LEU A 121 -7.17 -9.03 -12.37
N LEU A 122 -6.44 -9.39 -11.31
CA LEU A 122 -6.53 -10.71 -10.69
C LEU A 122 -7.93 -10.97 -10.13
N PHE A 123 -8.49 -10.02 -9.37
CA PHE A 123 -9.86 -10.10 -8.88
C PHE A 123 -10.85 -10.41 -10.01
N TYR A 124 -10.78 -9.67 -11.13
CA TYR A 124 -11.67 -9.87 -12.28
C TYR A 124 -11.50 -11.26 -12.91
N ARG A 125 -10.26 -11.67 -13.20
CA ARG A 125 -9.96 -12.97 -13.83
C ARG A 125 -10.34 -14.15 -12.94
N LEU A 126 -10.10 -14.06 -11.65
CA LEU A 126 -10.38 -15.13 -10.68
C LEU A 126 -11.86 -15.23 -10.35
N THR A 127 -12.59 -14.10 -10.34
CA THR A 127 -14.05 -14.13 -10.15
C THR A 127 -14.72 -14.85 -11.32
N LEU A 128 -14.25 -14.63 -12.55
CA LEU A 128 -14.79 -15.30 -13.73
C LEU A 128 -14.40 -16.78 -13.86
N SER A 129 -13.18 -17.13 -13.44
CA SER A 129 -12.64 -18.50 -13.61
C SER A 129 -12.81 -19.40 -12.39
N CYS A 130 -13.12 -18.83 -11.22
CA CYS A 130 -13.24 -19.54 -9.95
C CYS A 130 -11.99 -20.33 -9.49
N LYS A 131 -10.83 -20.12 -10.13
CA LYS A 131 -9.60 -20.89 -9.84
C LYS A 131 -9.09 -20.74 -8.41
N ALA A 132 -9.37 -19.62 -7.75
CA ALA A 132 -8.95 -19.36 -6.37
C ALA A 132 -9.91 -19.95 -5.31
N LYS A 133 -11.09 -20.45 -5.71
CA LYS A 133 -12.13 -20.93 -4.76
C LYS A 133 -11.61 -21.98 -3.76
N PRO A 134 -10.81 -22.99 -4.15
CA PRO A 134 -10.30 -23.98 -3.19
C PRO A 134 -9.46 -23.37 -2.05
N PHE A 135 -8.82 -22.22 -2.30
CA PHE A 135 -7.92 -21.57 -1.36
C PHE A 135 -8.61 -20.50 -0.49
N THR A 136 -9.95 -20.39 -0.55
CA THR A 136 -10.69 -19.29 0.10
C THR A 136 -10.31 -19.11 1.57
N VAL A 137 -10.32 -20.19 2.36
CA VAL A 137 -10.05 -20.12 3.81
C VAL A 137 -8.62 -19.65 4.07
N MET A 138 -7.63 -20.24 3.39
CA MET A 138 -6.23 -19.87 3.51
C MET A 138 -6.01 -18.39 3.17
N LEU A 139 -6.59 -17.91 2.06
CA LEU A 139 -6.46 -16.52 1.62
C LEU A 139 -7.11 -15.55 2.62
N CYS A 140 -8.25 -15.91 3.22
CA CYS A 140 -8.88 -15.10 4.27
C CYS A 140 -7.98 -15.03 5.51
N ILE A 141 -7.41 -16.16 5.94
CA ILE A 141 -6.49 -16.22 7.08
C ILE A 141 -5.27 -15.31 6.83
N LEU A 142 -4.67 -15.37 5.64
CA LEU A 142 -3.53 -14.51 5.29
C LEU A 142 -3.89 -13.02 5.30
N VAL A 143 -5.08 -12.65 4.81
CA VAL A 143 -5.57 -11.25 4.91
C VAL A 143 -5.76 -10.85 6.37
N CYS A 144 -6.31 -11.72 7.22
CA CYS A 144 -6.47 -11.45 8.65
C CYS A 144 -5.12 -11.31 9.37
N ILE A 145 -4.14 -12.17 9.06
CA ILE A 145 -2.79 -12.07 9.60
C ILE A 145 -2.17 -10.73 9.20
N LEU A 146 -2.23 -10.38 7.91
CA LEU A 146 -1.67 -9.11 7.42
C LEU A 146 -2.37 -7.90 8.05
N PHE A 147 -3.69 -7.96 8.23
CA PHE A 147 -4.45 -6.94 8.96
C PHE A 147 -3.92 -6.76 10.40
N VAL A 148 -3.76 -7.85 11.14
CA VAL A 148 -3.22 -7.81 12.52
C VAL A 148 -1.78 -7.28 12.52
N CYS A 149 -0.94 -7.69 11.57
CA CYS A 149 0.40 -7.16 11.42
C CYS A 149 0.38 -5.63 11.21
N PHE A 150 -0.51 -5.09 10.37
CA PHE A 150 -0.63 -3.64 10.20
C PHE A 150 -0.95 -2.96 11.54
N LEU A 151 -1.89 -3.49 12.32
CA LEU A 151 -2.24 -2.90 13.61
C LEU A 151 -1.08 -2.90 14.61
N ILE A 152 -0.30 -3.98 14.66
CA ILE A 152 0.80 -4.12 15.63
C ILE A 152 2.03 -3.34 15.16
N PHE A 153 2.49 -3.59 13.93
CA PHE A 153 3.79 -3.10 13.47
C PHE A 153 3.80 -1.61 13.11
N THR A 154 2.63 -0.96 13.02
CA THR A 154 2.55 0.52 12.93
C THR A 154 3.24 1.19 14.13
N TYR A 155 3.03 0.67 15.34
CA TYR A 155 3.56 1.25 16.58
C TYR A 155 4.63 0.39 17.26
N HIS A 156 4.78 -0.85 16.80
CA HIS A 156 5.84 -1.76 17.23
C HIS A 156 6.57 -2.35 16.02
N PRO A 157 7.20 -1.51 15.17
CA PRO A 157 7.88 -1.99 13.97
C PRO A 157 9.10 -2.86 14.33
N PRO A 158 9.28 -4.02 13.67
CA PRO A 158 10.55 -4.74 13.67
C PRO A 158 11.69 -3.88 13.10
N ASP A 159 12.92 -4.19 13.52
CA ASP A 159 14.13 -3.57 12.98
C ASP A 159 14.47 -4.17 11.59
N LEU A 160 13.72 -3.73 10.57
CA LEU A 160 13.87 -4.12 9.17
C LEU A 160 13.67 -2.89 8.27
N ASP A 161 14.36 -2.87 7.12
CA ASP A 161 14.28 -1.78 6.13
C ASP A 161 12.86 -1.49 5.63
N LEU A 162 11.94 -2.46 5.74
CA LEU A 162 10.53 -2.30 5.37
C LEU A 162 9.81 -1.24 6.22
N PHE A 163 10.23 -1.10 7.48
CA PHE A 163 9.66 -0.16 8.46
C PHE A 163 10.51 1.10 8.63
N ALA A 164 11.70 1.13 8.03
CA ALA A 164 12.54 2.31 8.04
C ALA A 164 11.98 3.38 7.09
N ASN A 165 12.05 4.64 7.51
CA ASN A 165 11.84 5.73 6.57
C ASN A 165 13.00 5.73 5.56
N PRO A 166 12.74 5.91 4.26
CA PRO A 166 13.81 6.16 3.30
C PRO A 166 14.66 7.32 3.82
N PRO A 167 15.99 7.26 3.72
CA PRO A 167 16.86 8.33 4.18
C PRO A 167 16.47 9.59 3.40
N ALA A 168 15.71 10.46 4.06
CA ALA A 168 15.19 11.67 3.44
C ALA A 168 16.34 12.35 2.70
N GLU A 169 16.23 12.56 1.39
CA GLU A 169 17.19 13.33 0.59
C GLU A 169 17.47 14.71 1.24
N ILE A 170 16.59 15.13 2.16
CA ILE A 170 16.66 16.29 3.06
C ILE A 170 17.86 16.24 4.03
N TYR A 171 18.29 15.10 4.58
CA TYR A 171 19.47 15.09 5.47
C TYR A 171 20.79 15.30 4.71
N LYS A 172 20.90 14.84 3.45
CA LYS A 172 22.08 15.15 2.62
C LYS A 172 22.08 16.61 2.15
N ALA A 173 20.94 17.16 1.74
CA ALA A 173 20.85 18.57 1.34
C ALA A 173 21.12 19.53 2.51
N TYR A 174 20.55 19.27 3.71
CA TYR A 174 20.80 20.10 4.91
C TYR A 174 22.23 19.95 5.44
N MET A 175 22.82 18.74 5.43
CA MET A 175 24.19 18.53 5.91
C MET A 175 25.24 19.06 4.91
N LEU A 176 24.99 19.00 3.60
CA LEU A 176 25.85 19.62 2.58
C LEU A 176 25.79 21.16 2.67
N GLN A 177 24.62 21.75 2.89
CA GLN A 177 24.47 23.20 3.02
C GLN A 177 25.15 23.72 4.31
N ASN A 178 25.06 22.98 5.42
CA ASN A 178 25.70 23.39 6.69
C ASN A 178 27.22 23.14 6.72
N SER A 179 27.73 22.07 6.09
CA SER A 179 29.18 21.81 6.02
C SER A 179 29.93 22.80 5.11
N VAL A 180 29.31 23.23 4.00
CA VAL A 180 29.86 24.29 3.14
C VAL A 180 29.89 25.65 3.88
N ASN A 181 28.86 25.97 4.65
CA ASN A 181 28.85 27.18 5.47
C ASN A 181 29.92 27.16 6.58
N LEU A 182 30.13 26.04 7.27
CA LEU A 182 31.21 25.92 8.27
C LEU A 182 32.62 26.01 7.66
N ALA A 183 32.83 25.48 6.45
CA ALA A 183 34.11 25.57 5.74
C ALA A 183 34.45 27.01 5.29
N LEU A 184 33.44 27.78 4.85
CA LEU A 184 33.60 29.19 4.46
C LEU A 184 33.87 30.11 5.66
N PHE A 185 33.38 29.78 6.86
CA PHE A 185 33.69 30.52 8.09
C PHE A 185 35.09 30.22 8.64
N SER A 186 35.69 29.08 8.29
CA SER A 186 37.02 28.64 8.77
C SER A 186 38.19 29.08 7.87
N LEU A 187 37.89 29.65 6.69
CA LEU A 187 38.88 30.06 5.67
C LEU A 187 39.00 31.58 5.50
N LYS A 188 38.48 32.38 6.44
CA LYS A 188 38.85 33.80 6.52
C LYS A 188 40.18 33.94 7.26
N PRO A 189 41.28 34.35 6.60
CA PRO A 189 42.54 34.67 7.28
C PRO A 189 42.44 35.94 8.13
#